data_AF-A0A2V5QBZ8-F1
#
_entry.id   AF-A0A2V5QBZ8-F1
#
_cell.length_a   1.000
_cell.length_b   1.000
_cell.length_c   1.000
_cell.angle_alpha   90.00
_cell.angle_beta   90.00
_cell.angle_gamma   90.00
#
_symmetry.space_group_name_H-M   'P 1'
#
loop_
_entity.id
_entity.type
_entity.pdbx_description
1 polymer ?
#
loop_
_entity_poly.entity_id
_entity_poly.type
_entity_poly.pdbx_seq_one_letter_code
_entity_poly.pdbx_strand_id
1 'polypeptide(L)'
;MRRRKFPNSSFLILTFVCISLSLSAVWLNAAATPAPTSQPDQASAIATIVQNAIKTEHLRAVIVKVTQDDKVITSQAFGESMSGVPATTAMHFRNGAVAFAYLGTLLMEFVDEHKVTLDDTIDRWMPTLPEANKVTLKML
;
A
#
# COMPACT_ATOMS: atom_id res chain seq x y z
N MET A 1 -1.62 26.25 8.33
CA MET A 1 -2.23 27.24 9.24
C MET A 1 -2.56 26.57 10.58
N ARG A 2 -1.77 26.78 11.66
CA ARG A 2 -1.99 26.21 13.00
C ARG A 2 -1.72 27.28 14.07
N ARG A 3 -2.67 27.58 14.97
CA ARG A 3 -2.52 28.51 16.10
C ARG A 3 -3.47 28.16 17.26
N ARG A 4 -3.14 28.68 18.47
CA ARG A 4 -3.75 28.48 19.82
C ARG A 4 -3.19 27.21 20.52
N LYS A 5 -2.40 27.24 21.62
CA LYS A 5 -2.25 28.13 22.81
C LYS A 5 -3.58 28.26 23.59
N PHE A 6 -3.73 27.97 24.89
CA PHE A 6 -2.78 27.75 26.01
C PHE A 6 -3.19 26.50 26.86
N PRO A 7 -2.48 26.18 27.97
CA PRO A 7 -3.07 26.55 29.27
C PRO A 7 -2.08 27.23 30.26
N ASN A 8 -2.63 28.04 31.17
CA ASN A 8 -1.88 28.75 32.21
C ASN A 8 -1.97 28.02 33.57
N SER A 9 -0.82 27.99 34.25
CA SER A 9 -0.60 28.31 35.67
C SER A 9 -1.59 27.83 36.75
N SER A 10 -1.11 26.85 37.53
CA SER A 10 -0.99 26.89 39.00
C SER A 10 -2.10 27.51 39.86
N PHE A 11 -2.71 26.68 40.71
CA PHE A 11 -3.28 27.14 41.99
C PHE A 11 -2.81 26.27 43.18
N LEU A 12 -2.57 26.95 44.30
CA LEU A 12 -2.14 26.45 45.60
C LEU A 12 -3.30 26.70 46.60
N ILE A 13 -3.53 25.94 47.67
CA ILE A 13 -2.78 24.86 48.35
C ILE A 13 -3.83 23.83 48.85
N LEU A 14 -3.44 22.61 49.28
CA LEU A 14 -3.65 22.08 50.66
C LEU A 14 -3.46 20.55 50.77
N THR A 15 -2.60 20.15 51.70
CA THR A 15 -2.31 18.75 52.06
C THR A 15 -3.46 18.09 52.83
N PHE A 16 -3.85 16.88 52.45
CA PHE A 16 -4.40 15.90 53.39
C PHE A 16 -3.75 14.53 53.16
N VAL A 17 -3.12 14.00 54.21
CA VAL A 17 -2.50 12.68 54.20
C VAL A 17 -3.58 11.62 54.45
N CYS A 18 -3.83 10.78 53.45
CA CYS A 18 -4.56 9.51 53.65
C CYS A 18 -3.72 8.36 53.09
N ILE A 19 -3.20 7.54 54.00
CA ILE A 19 -2.55 6.28 53.68
C ILE A 19 -3.66 5.27 53.37
N SER A 20 -3.75 4.82 52.12
CA SER A 20 -4.55 3.65 51.77
C SER A 20 -3.85 2.83 50.69
N LEU A 21 -3.47 1.62 51.07
CA LEU A 21 -2.88 0.61 50.20
C LEU A 21 -3.94 0.13 49.18
N SER A 22 -3.76 0.42 47.89
CA SER A 22 -4.63 -0.13 46.84
C SER A 22 -3.81 -0.53 45.61
N LEU A 23 -3.69 -1.85 45.40
CA LEU A 23 -2.97 -2.46 44.30
C LEU A 23 -3.78 -2.36 42.99
N SER A 24 -3.68 -1.21 42.31
CA SER A 24 -4.35 -1.02 41.02
C SER A 24 -3.63 -1.79 39.90
N ALA A 25 -4.11 -3.00 39.62
CA ALA A 25 -3.76 -3.72 38.41
C ALA A 25 -4.18 -2.90 37.18
N VAL A 26 -3.19 -2.39 36.44
CA VAL A 26 -3.41 -1.75 35.14
C VAL A 26 -3.80 -2.85 34.15
N TRP A 27 -5.10 -2.99 33.94
CA TRP A 27 -5.62 -3.79 32.83
C TRP A 27 -5.25 -3.09 31.53
N LEU A 28 -4.15 -3.53 30.91
CA LEU A 28 -3.75 -3.10 29.58
C LEU A 28 -4.78 -3.64 28.59
N ASN A 29 -5.82 -2.87 28.33
CA ASN A 29 -6.89 -3.25 27.42
C ASN A 29 -6.35 -3.16 25.98
N ALA A 30 -5.65 -4.21 25.56
CA ALA A 30 -5.18 -4.39 24.20
C ALA A 30 -6.42 -4.47 23.29
N ALA A 31 -6.76 -3.34 22.67
CA ALA A 31 -7.78 -3.28 21.64
C ALA A 31 -7.31 -4.15 20.47
N ALA A 32 -7.74 -5.41 20.46
CA ALA A 32 -7.50 -6.33 19.37
C ALA A 32 -8.19 -5.75 18.13
N THR A 33 -7.41 -5.21 17.20
CA THR A 33 -7.91 -4.78 15.90
C THR A 33 -8.67 -5.96 15.29
N PRO A 34 -9.98 -5.85 15.00
CA PRO A 34 -10.74 -6.97 14.49
C PRO A 34 -10.14 -7.38 13.14
N ALA A 35 -9.62 -8.61 13.07
CA ALA A 35 -9.11 -9.17 11.83
C ALA A 35 -10.25 -9.12 10.79
N PRO A 36 -10.00 -8.62 9.56
CA PRO A 36 -11.07 -8.43 8.58
C PRO A 36 -11.71 -9.77 8.25
N THR A 37 -12.95 -9.96 8.70
CA THR A 37 -13.70 -11.20 8.48
C THR A 37 -14.19 -11.22 7.03
N SER A 38 -13.32 -11.62 6.11
CA SER A 38 -13.73 -12.14 4.80
C SER A 38 -14.70 -13.29 5.03
N GLN A 39 -15.76 -13.41 4.21
CA GLN A 39 -16.53 -14.66 4.20
C GLN A 39 -15.56 -15.80 3.84
N PRO A 40 -15.42 -16.86 4.68
CA PRO A 40 -14.44 -17.92 4.44
C PRO A 40 -14.54 -18.53 3.03
N ASP A 41 -15.77 -18.63 2.54
CA ASP A 41 -16.13 -19.15 1.22
C ASP A 41 -15.45 -18.38 0.08
N GLN A 42 -15.37 -17.05 0.15
CA GLN A 42 -14.74 -16.22 -0.89
C GLN A 42 -13.22 -16.43 -0.93
N ALA A 43 -12.57 -16.45 0.22
CA ALA A 43 -11.12 -16.68 0.31
C ALA A 43 -10.75 -18.09 -0.20
N SER A 44 -11.57 -19.10 0.10
CA SER A 44 -11.44 -20.46 -0.40
C SER A 44 -11.64 -20.56 -1.93
N ALA A 45 -12.64 -19.86 -2.48
CA ALA A 45 -12.88 -19.79 -3.92
C ALA A 45 -11.71 -19.14 -4.67
N ILE A 46 -11.16 -18.03 -4.14
CA ILE A 46 -9.97 -17.37 -4.71
C ILE A 46 -8.76 -18.31 -4.66
N ALA A 47 -8.52 -19.00 -3.54
CA ALA A 47 -7.43 -19.97 -3.43
C ALA A 47 -7.57 -21.11 -4.45
N THR A 48 -8.79 -21.58 -4.71
CA THR A 48 -9.08 -22.60 -5.74
C THR A 48 -8.72 -22.09 -7.15
N ILE A 49 -9.10 -20.85 -7.48
CA ILE A 49 -8.75 -20.21 -8.77
C ILE A 49 -7.23 -20.11 -8.94
N VAL A 50 -6.52 -19.65 -7.89
CA VAL A 50 -5.06 -19.53 -7.92
C VAL A 50 -4.37 -20.89 -8.07
N GLN A 51 -4.83 -21.92 -7.36
CA GLN A 51 -4.29 -23.28 -7.49
C GLN A 51 -4.55 -23.90 -8.87
N ASN A 52 -5.67 -23.56 -9.52
CA ASN A 52 -5.94 -23.97 -10.89
C ASN A 52 -5.00 -23.26 -11.87
N ALA A 53 -4.84 -21.93 -11.76
CA ALA A 53 -3.92 -21.16 -12.59
C ALA A 53 -2.46 -21.62 -12.46
N ILE A 54 -2.01 -21.99 -11.25
CA ILE A 54 -0.69 -22.60 -11.01
C ILE A 54 -0.50 -23.88 -11.84
N LYS A 55 -1.54 -24.72 -11.95
CA LYS A 55 -1.49 -25.97 -12.72
C LYS A 55 -1.57 -25.74 -14.22
N THR A 56 -2.46 -24.86 -14.69
CA THR A 56 -2.72 -24.64 -16.13
C THR A 56 -1.66 -23.77 -16.80
N GLU A 57 -1.20 -22.72 -16.13
CA GLU A 57 -0.18 -21.78 -16.65
C GLU A 57 1.24 -22.17 -16.21
N HIS A 58 1.40 -23.33 -15.56
CA HIS A 58 2.67 -23.87 -15.07
C HIS A 58 3.49 -22.90 -14.17
N LEU A 59 2.79 -22.09 -13.35
CA LEU A 59 3.42 -21.10 -12.48
C LEU A 59 4.09 -21.77 -11.28
N ARG A 60 5.36 -21.44 -11.01
CA ARG A 60 6.07 -21.95 -9.82
C ARG A 60 5.57 -21.36 -8.51
N ALA A 61 5.17 -20.08 -8.51
CA ALA A 61 4.67 -19.37 -7.35
C ALA A 61 3.67 -18.27 -7.75
N VAL A 62 2.76 -17.95 -6.82
CA VAL A 62 1.83 -16.82 -6.91
C VAL A 62 1.74 -16.15 -5.55
N ILE A 63 1.82 -14.82 -5.51
CA ILE A 63 1.38 -14.00 -4.36
C ILE A 63 0.11 -13.29 -4.79
N VAL A 64 -0.94 -13.38 -3.97
CA VAL A 64 -2.24 -12.77 -4.24
C VAL A 64 -2.67 -11.93 -3.05
N LYS A 65 -3.14 -10.71 -3.32
CA LYS A 65 -3.90 -9.88 -2.38
C LYS A 65 -5.16 -9.40 -3.08
N VAL A 66 -6.32 -9.67 -2.48
CA VAL A 66 -7.61 -9.19 -2.97
C VAL A 66 -8.20 -8.27 -1.92
N THR A 67 -8.63 -7.09 -2.34
CA THR A 67 -9.30 -6.09 -1.52
C THR A 67 -10.66 -5.74 -2.12
N GLN A 68 -11.64 -5.52 -1.25
CA GLN A 68 -12.92 -4.91 -1.61
C GLN A 68 -13.07 -3.69 -0.72
N ASP A 69 -13.15 -2.52 -1.35
CA ASP A 69 -12.95 -1.23 -0.67
C ASP A 69 -11.65 -1.27 0.17
N ASP A 70 -11.66 -0.75 1.40
CA ASP A 70 -10.52 -0.80 2.31
C ASP A 70 -10.29 -2.18 2.97
N LYS A 71 -11.14 -3.18 2.69
CA LYS A 71 -11.11 -4.49 3.36
C LYS A 71 -10.31 -5.52 2.56
N VAL A 72 -9.31 -6.12 3.20
CA VAL A 72 -8.60 -7.29 2.65
C VAL A 72 -9.53 -8.51 2.73
N ILE A 73 -9.79 -9.13 1.58
CA ILE A 73 -10.55 -10.38 1.44
C ILE A 73 -9.64 -11.60 1.56
N THR A 74 -8.44 -11.53 0.96
CA THR A 74 -7.36 -12.50 1.17
C THR A 74 -6.01 -11.88 0.88
N SER A 75 -4.96 -12.39 1.51
CA SER A 75 -3.56 -12.04 1.25
C SER A 75 -2.69 -13.27 1.51
N GLN A 76 -2.35 -14.00 0.45
CA GLN A 76 -1.76 -15.34 0.52
C GLN A 76 -0.63 -15.51 -0.50
N ALA A 77 0.21 -16.52 -0.30
CA ALA A 77 1.25 -16.93 -1.23
C ALA A 77 1.19 -18.46 -1.41
N PHE A 78 1.52 -18.91 -2.62
CA PHE A 78 1.43 -20.31 -3.04
C PHE A 78 2.69 -20.70 -3.83
N GLY A 79 3.10 -21.97 -3.71
CA GLY A 79 4.23 -22.53 -4.46
C GLY A 79 5.62 -22.12 -3.94
N GLU A 80 6.63 -22.30 -4.80
CA GLU A 80 8.04 -22.05 -4.49
C GLU A 80 8.62 -20.95 -5.39
N SER A 81 9.23 -19.92 -4.80
CA SER A 81 9.85 -18.83 -5.56
C SER A 81 11.17 -19.27 -6.22
N MET A 82 11.86 -20.21 -5.61
CA MET A 82 13.04 -20.94 -6.08
C MET A 82 12.99 -22.35 -5.45
N SER A 83 13.70 -23.33 -5.99
CA SER A 83 13.69 -24.71 -5.47
C SER A 83 13.95 -24.77 -3.95
N GLY A 84 12.99 -25.28 -3.18
CA GLY A 84 13.05 -25.35 -1.71
C GLY A 84 12.84 -24.02 -0.97
N VAL A 85 12.46 -22.94 -1.67
CA VAL A 85 12.18 -21.61 -1.10
C VAL A 85 10.68 -21.31 -1.25
N PRO A 86 9.86 -21.53 -0.20
CA PRO A 86 8.42 -21.30 -0.28
C PRO A 86 8.11 -19.81 -0.51
N ALA A 87 7.12 -19.53 -1.36
CA ALA A 87 6.67 -18.17 -1.60
C ALA A 87 6.03 -17.57 -0.34
N THR A 88 6.33 -16.31 -0.02
CA THR A 88 5.71 -15.58 1.09
C THR A 88 5.19 -14.23 0.63
N THR A 89 4.16 -13.70 1.30
CA THR A 89 3.52 -12.42 0.96
C THR A 89 4.43 -11.19 1.13
N ALA A 90 5.60 -11.35 1.76
CA ALA A 90 6.61 -10.31 1.93
C ALA A 90 7.69 -10.31 0.83
N MET A 91 7.64 -11.24 -0.14
CA MET A 91 8.57 -11.26 -1.26
C MET A 91 8.24 -10.20 -2.31
N HIS A 92 9.27 -9.81 -3.06
CA HIS A 92 9.16 -8.86 -4.17
C HIS A 92 9.50 -9.56 -5.50
N PHE A 93 8.72 -9.27 -6.53
CA PHE A 93 8.98 -9.69 -7.92
C PHE A 93 9.34 -8.49 -8.79
N ARG A 94 10.04 -8.76 -9.91
CA ARG A 94 10.16 -7.78 -11.00
C ARG A 94 8.79 -7.60 -11.64
N ASN A 95 8.22 -6.41 -11.52
CA ASN A 95 6.87 -6.05 -11.93
C ASN A 95 6.68 -5.89 -13.46
N GLY A 96 7.77 -5.71 -14.22
CA GLY A 96 7.73 -5.63 -15.68
C GLY A 96 6.86 -4.48 -16.19
N ALA A 97 5.98 -4.75 -17.15
CA ALA A 97 5.13 -3.75 -17.81
C ALA A 97 4.13 -3.04 -16.87
N VAL A 98 3.90 -3.54 -15.65
CA VAL A 98 3.17 -2.80 -14.60
C VAL A 98 3.82 -1.44 -14.31
N ALA A 99 5.12 -1.28 -14.63
CA ALA A 99 5.82 -0.01 -14.51
C ALA A 99 5.21 1.15 -15.31
N PHE A 100 4.60 0.87 -16.47
CA PHE A 100 4.02 1.93 -17.30
C PHE A 100 2.82 2.61 -16.64
N ALA A 101 2.06 1.89 -15.81
CA ALA A 101 0.91 2.45 -15.11
C ALA A 101 1.32 3.59 -14.16
N TYR A 102 2.31 3.37 -13.29
CA TYR A 102 2.76 4.43 -12.37
C TYR A 102 3.59 5.52 -13.06
N LEU A 103 4.28 5.22 -14.16
CA LEU A 103 4.93 6.26 -14.97
C LEU A 103 3.88 7.18 -15.62
N GLY A 104 2.77 6.61 -16.12
CA GLY A 104 1.62 7.37 -16.60
C GLY A 104 0.98 8.23 -15.50
N THR A 105 0.80 7.70 -14.29
CA THR A 105 0.32 8.49 -13.14
C THR A 105 1.25 9.68 -12.84
N LEU A 106 2.56 9.47 -12.76
CA LEU A 106 3.54 10.53 -12.50
C LEU A 106 3.56 11.60 -13.62
N LEU A 107 3.37 11.20 -14.88
CA LEU A 107 3.20 12.14 -15.99
C LEU A 107 1.93 12.99 -15.80
N MET A 108 0.80 12.38 -15.44
CA MET A 108 -0.44 13.12 -15.20
C MET A 108 -0.34 14.06 -13.99
N GLU A 109 0.35 13.66 -12.91
CA GLU A 109 0.66 14.54 -11.77
C GLU A 109 1.44 15.79 -12.24
N PHE A 110 2.41 15.66 -13.15
CA PHE A 110 3.14 16.80 -13.71
C PHE A 110 2.32 17.67 -14.68
N VAL A 111 1.29 17.11 -15.32
CA VAL A 111 0.32 17.87 -16.14
C VAL A 111 -0.61 18.69 -15.24
N ASP A 112 -1.11 18.09 -14.16
CA ASP A 112 -1.95 18.76 -13.16
C ASP A 112 -1.17 19.86 -12.40
N GLU A 113 0.12 19.67 -12.15
CA GLU A 113 1.03 20.69 -11.63
C GLU A 113 1.48 21.74 -12.68
N HIS A 114 1.03 21.64 -13.92
CA HIS A 114 1.38 22.51 -15.06
C HIS A 114 2.89 22.60 -15.36
N LYS A 115 3.67 21.54 -15.05
CA LYS A 115 5.12 21.46 -15.35
C LYS A 115 5.39 21.07 -16.82
N VAL A 116 4.47 20.30 -17.39
CA VAL A 116 4.44 19.85 -18.79
C VAL A 116 3.00 19.88 -19.30
N THR A 117 2.81 19.88 -20.61
CA THR A 117 1.52 19.52 -21.24
C THR A 117 1.65 18.19 -21.98
N LEU A 118 0.54 17.50 -22.23
CA LEU A 118 0.56 16.27 -23.03
C LEU A 118 0.96 16.50 -24.50
N ASP A 119 0.84 17.74 -24.98
CA ASP A 119 1.22 18.15 -26.33
C ASP A 119 2.68 18.68 -26.39
N ASP A 120 3.42 18.70 -25.27
CA ASP A 120 4.87 18.97 -25.26
C ASP A 120 5.59 17.93 -26.12
N THR A 121 6.44 18.39 -27.04
CA THR A 121 7.29 17.54 -27.87
C THR A 121 8.55 17.08 -27.13
N ILE A 122 9.04 15.88 -27.46
CA ILE A 122 10.17 15.26 -26.72
C ILE A 122 11.52 15.94 -26.98
N ASP A 123 11.64 16.78 -28.00
CA ASP A 123 12.83 17.61 -28.28
C ASP A 123 13.21 18.54 -27.12
N ARG A 124 12.25 18.93 -26.27
CA ARG A 124 12.48 19.65 -25.01
C ARG A 124 13.48 18.95 -24.07
N TRP A 125 13.59 17.62 -24.15
CA TRP A 125 14.51 16.81 -23.32
C TRP A 125 15.54 16.02 -24.12
N MET A 126 15.18 15.57 -25.33
CA MET A 126 15.96 14.67 -26.18
C MET A 126 16.10 15.21 -27.61
N PRO A 127 16.67 16.43 -27.81
CA PRO A 127 16.66 17.14 -29.09
C PRO A 127 17.44 16.46 -30.22
N THR A 128 18.28 15.46 -29.90
CA THR A 128 19.07 14.70 -30.88
C THR A 128 18.37 13.46 -31.41
N LEU A 129 17.18 13.11 -30.89
CA LEU A 129 16.41 11.99 -31.43
C LEU A 129 15.75 12.35 -32.77
N PRO A 130 15.67 11.40 -33.73
CA PRO A 130 14.86 11.59 -34.94
C PRO A 130 13.42 11.92 -34.60
N GLU A 131 12.80 12.84 -35.34
CA GLU A 131 11.39 13.23 -35.20
C GLU A 131 10.99 13.76 -33.79
N ALA A 132 11.97 14.15 -32.95
CA ALA A 132 11.73 14.61 -31.58
C ALA A 132 10.78 15.82 -31.48
N ASN A 133 10.74 16.66 -32.53
CA ASN A 133 9.86 17.82 -32.66
C ASN A 133 8.44 17.48 -33.19
N LYS A 134 8.10 16.19 -33.33
CA LYS A 134 6.77 15.71 -33.76
C LYS A 134 6.13 14.73 -32.78
N VAL A 135 6.94 13.97 -32.05
CA VAL A 135 6.46 13.05 -31.00
C VAL A 135 6.16 13.84 -29.74
N THR A 136 4.90 13.82 -29.29
CA THR A 136 4.48 14.46 -28.03
C THR A 136 4.44 13.48 -26.86
N LEU A 137 4.40 13.98 -25.62
CA LEU A 137 4.26 13.13 -24.42
C LEU A 137 3.00 12.25 -24.44
N LYS A 138 1.93 12.69 -25.13
CA LYS A 138 0.70 11.91 -25.35
C LYS A 138 0.87 10.66 -26.23
N MET A 139 1.94 10.59 -27.01
CA MET A 139 2.19 9.52 -28.00
C MET A 139 3.06 8.39 -27.44
N LEU A 140 3.50 8.48 -26.18
CA LEU A 140 4.35 7.52 -25.47
C LEU A 140 3.53 6.49 -24.70
#